data_AF-A0A2V1DEN3-F1
#
_entry.id   AF-A0A2V1DEN3-F1
#
_cell.length_a   1.000
_cell.length_b   1.000
_cell.length_c   1.000
_cell.angle_alpha   90.00
_cell.angle_beta   90.00
_cell.angle_gamma   90.00
#
_symmetry.space_group_name_H-M   'P 1'
#
loop_
_entity.id
_entity.type
_entity.pdbx_description
1 polymer ?
#
loop_
_entity_poly.entity_id
_entity_poly.type
_entity_poly.pdbx_seq_one_letter_code
_entity_poly.pdbx_strand_id
1 'polypeptide(L)'
;MAKRQALEPLEDLVDAPSPASKRARVEDEPMLDPEVANGASTNGQPREKDAEPRGDDVQNLDSEDEAAVTAPKRQKAPEAGYTDLYLDTIDRKVLDFDFEKLCSITLSNINVYACLVCGKYFQGRGPKSQAYFHALDENHHVYVNMETKKVYVLPEGYEVLSKSLDDIRFVVDPRLTKNEVARLDKEPKVSWDLSNKEYIPGFVGMNNIKANDYFNVVVQALSHVVPLRNYFMLEDLSNRPQLAQRFSTLVRKIWNPRAFKSHVSPHELLQEIALRSNKQYTLTEQSDPVEFLSWFLNHLHLAVGGSRTKPGSSIVQKVFQGTLKIESQEITARADVGDRLRFEDAAVNTQISKFLVLTLDLPAAPLFQDAVEKNIIPQVPLVNTLSKYDGIRPQEKMRDRVRYRLLHPLPPCLLFNIKRFSKNKFVSERNPTIVTFPVTSLDMSPYVEPNPKEYPPGEPIWYDLVANITHEAVKQKDDSVEGEQERKVWKVQLKDRSRDEWYGIQDLFVERERAETLFTKESYLQVWERRKGQPGVAGNANGKGKAKA
;
A
#
# COMPACT_ATOMS: atom_id res chain seq x y z
N MET A 1 -12.30 59.79 -6.71
CA MET A 1 -12.30 59.07 -8.02
C MET A 1 -13.58 58.25 -8.10
N ALA A 2 -14.33 58.40 -9.19
CA ALA A 2 -15.69 57.89 -9.35
C ALA A 2 -15.74 56.37 -9.60
N LYS A 3 -16.70 55.71 -8.95
CA LYS A 3 -17.07 54.31 -9.19
C LYS A 3 -17.73 54.18 -10.57
N ARG A 4 -17.27 53.26 -11.41
CA ARG A 4 -18.00 52.85 -12.63
C ARG A 4 -19.08 51.84 -12.25
N GLN A 5 -20.32 52.12 -12.65
CA GLN A 5 -21.44 51.20 -12.59
C GLN A 5 -21.37 50.24 -13.80
N ALA A 6 -21.63 48.96 -13.57
CA ALA A 6 -21.82 47.98 -14.63
C ALA A 6 -23.22 48.18 -15.25
N LEU A 7 -23.27 48.29 -16.57
CA LEU A 7 -24.50 48.25 -17.34
C LEU A 7 -24.78 46.78 -17.70
N GLU A 8 -25.99 46.34 -17.35
CA GLU A 8 -26.72 45.12 -17.75
C GLU A 8 -26.76 43.92 -16.76
N PRO A 9 -27.95 43.33 -16.51
CA PRO A 9 -28.15 42.16 -15.64
C PRO A 9 -27.81 40.85 -16.36
N LEU A 10 -27.19 39.93 -15.63
CA LEU A 10 -26.62 38.68 -16.13
C LEU A 10 -27.64 37.51 -16.13
N GLU A 11 -28.81 37.66 -16.75
CA GLU A 11 -29.83 36.59 -16.75
C GLU A 11 -30.27 36.04 -18.13
N ASP A 12 -29.75 36.53 -19.27
CA ASP A 12 -30.16 36.03 -20.60
C ASP A 12 -29.00 35.51 -21.48
N LEU A 13 -28.31 34.46 -21.04
CA LEU A 13 -27.43 33.65 -21.91
C LEU A 13 -27.59 32.16 -21.63
N VAL A 14 -28.77 31.63 -21.94
CA VAL A 14 -29.04 30.19 -22.05
C VAL A 14 -29.35 29.89 -23.51
N ASP A 15 -28.31 29.65 -24.32
CA ASP A 15 -28.29 28.89 -25.59
C ASP A 15 -27.22 29.41 -26.58
N ALA A 16 -25.94 29.24 -26.24
CA ALA A 16 -24.85 29.34 -27.22
C ALA A 16 -24.03 28.04 -27.21
N PRO A 17 -23.84 27.35 -28.35
CA PRO A 17 -22.99 26.16 -28.40
C PRO A 17 -21.51 26.53 -28.18
N SER A 18 -20.85 25.76 -27.32
CA SER A 18 -19.42 25.95 -26.99
C SER A 18 -18.51 25.80 -28.21
N PRO A 19 -17.43 26.60 -28.35
CA PRO A 19 -16.45 26.42 -29.42
C PRO A 19 -15.63 25.15 -29.20
N ALA A 20 -15.51 24.35 -30.26
CA ALA A 20 -14.83 23.05 -30.27
C ALA A 20 -13.34 23.14 -29.88
N SER A 21 -12.88 22.17 -29.07
CA SER A 21 -11.48 22.01 -28.69
C SER A 21 -10.61 21.67 -29.91
N LYS A 22 -9.59 22.48 -30.19
CA LYS A 22 -8.56 22.18 -31.20
C LYS A 22 -7.77 20.95 -30.78
N ARG A 23 -7.96 19.83 -31.51
CA ARG A 23 -7.03 18.69 -31.52
C ARG A 23 -5.85 19.03 -32.44
N ALA A 24 -4.64 18.62 -32.03
CA ALA A 24 -3.46 18.64 -32.89
C ALA A 24 -3.67 17.68 -34.07
N ARG A 25 -3.39 18.17 -35.28
CA ARG A 25 -3.53 17.48 -36.56
C ARG A 25 -2.27 16.65 -36.81
N VAL A 26 -2.42 15.34 -36.90
CA VAL A 26 -1.43 14.41 -37.48
C VAL A 26 -2.01 14.01 -38.83
N GLU A 27 -1.25 14.15 -39.90
CA GLU A 27 -1.65 13.77 -41.25
C GLU A 27 -1.31 12.29 -41.48
N ASP A 28 -2.32 11.50 -41.83
CA ASP A 28 -2.21 10.10 -42.24
C ASP A 28 -1.93 10.02 -43.75
N GLU A 29 -0.80 9.45 -44.14
CA GLU A 29 -0.50 8.99 -45.51
C GLU A 29 -0.94 7.52 -45.65
N PRO A 30 -1.56 7.10 -46.78
CA PRO A 30 -2.06 5.75 -46.95
C PRO A 30 -0.95 4.76 -47.37
N MET A 31 -0.79 3.70 -46.57
CA MET A 31 0.03 2.54 -46.91
C MET A 31 -0.70 1.67 -47.96
N LEU A 32 -0.03 1.44 -49.09
CA LEU A 32 -0.39 0.44 -50.09
C LEU A 32 0.36 -0.87 -49.81
N ASP A 33 -0.39 -1.97 -49.76
CA ASP A 33 0.11 -3.34 -49.70
C ASP A 33 0.88 -3.75 -50.97
N PRO A 34 1.79 -4.73 -50.88
CA PRO A 34 2.01 -5.63 -52.00
C PRO A 34 1.75 -7.10 -51.64
N GLU A 35 0.99 -7.72 -52.54
CA GLU A 35 0.70 -9.14 -52.65
C GLU A 35 1.91 -10.01 -53.06
N VAL A 36 1.71 -11.30 -52.87
CA VAL A 36 2.57 -12.46 -53.06
C VAL A 36 2.72 -12.86 -54.54
N ALA A 37 3.93 -13.24 -54.98
CA ALA A 37 4.12 -14.24 -56.06
C ALA A 37 5.54 -14.90 -56.10
N ASN A 38 5.57 -16.19 -55.74
CA ASN A 38 6.32 -17.35 -56.28
C ASN A 38 7.81 -17.28 -56.75
N GLY A 39 8.61 -18.26 -56.29
CA GLY A 39 9.77 -18.76 -57.06
C GLY A 39 10.85 -19.60 -56.33
N ALA A 40 10.59 -20.90 -56.15
CA ALA A 40 11.51 -22.07 -56.17
C ALA A 40 12.93 -22.07 -55.54
N SER A 41 13.08 -22.91 -54.49
CA SER A 41 13.99 -24.08 -54.36
C SER A 41 15.49 -24.00 -54.78
N THR A 42 16.42 -24.27 -53.86
CA THR A 42 17.26 -25.50 -53.77
C THR A 42 18.58 -25.31 -52.99
N ASN A 43 18.99 -26.41 -52.35
CA ASN A 43 20.24 -26.69 -51.62
C ASN A 43 21.56 -26.20 -52.26
N GLY A 44 22.58 -26.01 -51.41
CA GLY A 44 23.97 -26.24 -51.81
C GLY A 44 25.04 -25.61 -50.92
N GLN A 45 25.89 -26.44 -50.30
CA GLN A 45 27.17 -26.07 -49.68
C GLN A 45 28.11 -25.32 -50.66
N PRO A 46 29.16 -24.65 -50.12
CA PRO A 46 30.53 -24.98 -50.54
C PRO A 46 31.48 -25.00 -49.34
N ARG A 47 32.37 -25.98 -49.12
CA ARG A 47 33.50 -26.52 -49.90
C ARG A 47 34.66 -25.53 -50.07
N GLU A 48 35.80 -25.95 -49.50
CA GLU A 48 37.15 -25.37 -49.49
C GLU A 48 37.69 -24.97 -50.87
N LYS A 49 38.61 -24.00 -50.89
CA LYS A 49 39.86 -24.06 -51.67
C LYS A 49 40.88 -23.00 -51.26
N ASP A 50 42.12 -23.46 -51.16
CA ASP A 50 43.38 -22.77 -50.89
C ASP A 50 43.75 -21.68 -51.92
N ALA A 51 44.48 -20.66 -51.46
CA ALA A 51 45.59 -20.06 -52.21
C ALA A 51 46.52 -19.24 -51.27
N GLU A 52 47.81 -19.45 -51.49
CA GLU A 52 49.00 -19.06 -50.70
C GLU A 52 49.46 -17.58 -50.82
N PRO A 53 50.53 -17.14 -50.12
CA PRO A 53 50.71 -15.78 -49.63
C PRO A 53 51.54 -14.88 -50.55
N ARG A 54 51.41 -13.56 -50.37
CA ARG A 54 52.45 -12.60 -50.77
C ARG A 54 52.61 -11.54 -49.68
N GLY A 55 53.84 -11.43 -49.19
CA GLY A 55 54.26 -10.35 -48.31
C GLY A 55 54.39 -9.04 -49.07
N ASP A 56 54.26 -7.96 -48.32
CA ASP A 56 55.07 -6.77 -48.50
C ASP A 56 55.27 -6.14 -47.13
N ASP A 57 56.55 -5.99 -46.79
CA ASP A 57 57.05 -5.23 -45.65
C ASP A 57 56.71 -3.75 -45.84
N VAL A 58 56.01 -3.16 -44.86
CA VAL A 58 56.14 -1.73 -44.59
C VAL A 58 56.32 -1.55 -43.08
N GLN A 59 57.54 -1.19 -42.72
CA GLN A 59 57.93 -0.70 -41.42
C GLN A 59 57.08 0.51 -41.04
N ASN A 60 56.48 0.48 -39.84
CA ASN A 60 56.19 1.69 -39.08
C ASN A 60 56.77 1.52 -37.68
N LEU A 61 57.79 2.33 -37.45
CA LEU A 61 58.44 2.57 -36.18
C LEU A 61 57.53 3.43 -35.29
N ASP A 62 57.61 3.14 -33.99
CA ASP A 62 57.33 4.01 -32.85
C ASP A 62 55.87 4.40 -32.58
N SER A 63 55.23 3.63 -31.70
CA SER A 63 54.46 4.24 -30.61
C SER A 63 54.67 3.41 -29.34
N GLU A 64 55.03 4.14 -28.29
CA GLU A 64 55.60 3.69 -27.04
C GLU A 64 54.69 2.72 -26.28
N ASP A 65 55.32 1.76 -25.59
CA ASP A 65 54.72 0.86 -24.63
C ASP A 65 53.97 1.64 -23.52
N GLU A 66 52.71 2.00 -23.74
CA GLU A 66 51.75 2.05 -22.64
C GLU A 66 51.32 0.61 -22.36
N ALA A 67 51.95 0.01 -21.34
CA ALA A 67 51.53 -1.24 -20.76
C ALA A 67 50.03 -1.15 -20.40
N ALA A 68 49.16 -1.65 -21.28
CA ALA A 68 47.75 -1.78 -20.99
C ALA A 68 47.63 -2.61 -19.71
N VAL A 69 47.20 -1.95 -18.62
CA VAL A 69 46.95 -2.57 -17.33
C VAL A 69 46.08 -3.79 -17.59
N THR A 70 46.68 -4.97 -17.51
CA THR A 70 46.03 -6.21 -17.91
C THR A 70 44.87 -6.41 -16.95
N ALA A 71 43.64 -6.34 -17.45
CA ALA A 71 42.46 -6.42 -16.61
C ALA A 71 42.56 -7.67 -15.70
N PRO A 72 42.37 -7.53 -14.37
CA PRO A 72 42.49 -8.65 -13.45
C PRO A 72 41.65 -9.83 -13.92
N LYS A 73 42.29 -11.00 -14.02
CA LYS A 73 41.62 -12.24 -14.42
C LYS A 73 40.56 -12.58 -13.39
N ARG A 74 39.32 -12.72 -13.85
CA ARG A 74 38.17 -13.06 -12.99
C ARG A 74 38.43 -14.36 -12.23
N GLN A 75 38.43 -14.30 -10.91
CA GLN A 75 38.66 -15.44 -10.04
C GLN A 75 37.35 -16.22 -9.83
N LYS A 76 37.44 -17.55 -9.77
CA LYS A 76 36.29 -18.41 -9.42
C LYS A 76 36.08 -18.52 -7.91
N ALA A 77 37.14 -18.37 -7.14
CA ALA A 77 37.17 -18.47 -5.68
C ALA A 77 38.31 -17.56 -5.16
N PRO A 78 38.21 -17.09 -3.91
CA PRO A 78 39.32 -16.35 -3.28
C PRO A 78 40.57 -17.23 -3.19
N GLU A 79 41.74 -16.59 -3.15
CA GLU A 79 42.98 -17.29 -2.85
C GLU A 79 42.91 -17.97 -1.47
N ALA A 80 43.56 -19.13 -1.34
CA ALA A 80 43.49 -19.94 -0.13
C ALA A 80 43.97 -19.12 1.09
N GLY A 81 43.09 -18.92 2.07
CA GLY A 81 43.35 -18.10 3.27
C GLY A 81 42.86 -16.65 3.22
N TYR A 82 42.39 -16.17 2.06
CA TYR A 82 41.90 -14.79 1.85
C TYR A 82 40.38 -14.71 1.65
N THR A 83 39.63 -15.62 2.28
CA THR A 83 38.16 -15.69 2.14
C THR A 83 37.43 -14.47 2.72
N ASP A 84 38.06 -13.77 3.66
CA ASP A 84 37.50 -12.61 4.36
C ASP A 84 38.17 -11.28 3.96
N LEU A 85 38.96 -11.27 2.88
CA LEU A 85 39.61 -10.06 2.39
C LEU A 85 38.56 -8.98 2.06
N TYR A 86 38.82 -7.74 2.53
CA TYR A 86 37.96 -6.55 2.42
C TYR A 86 36.66 -6.55 3.25
N LEU A 87 36.32 -7.63 3.96
CA LEU A 87 35.06 -7.66 4.72
C LEU A 87 35.05 -6.71 5.92
N ASP A 88 36.23 -6.30 6.38
CA ASP A 88 36.45 -5.27 7.39
C ASP A 88 36.11 -3.86 6.88
N THR A 89 36.14 -3.62 5.58
CA THR A 89 35.80 -2.31 4.96
C THR A 89 34.29 -2.01 4.93
N ILE A 90 33.46 -3.00 5.26
CA ILE A 90 32.00 -2.88 5.19
C ILE A 90 31.47 -1.98 6.30
N ASP A 91 30.89 -0.83 5.93
CA ASP A 91 30.18 0.04 6.86
C ASP A 91 28.67 -0.21 6.80
N ARG A 92 28.14 -0.86 7.83
CA ARG A 92 26.71 -1.18 7.93
C ARG A 92 25.83 0.05 8.23
N LYS A 93 26.40 1.14 8.75
CA LYS A 93 25.63 2.33 9.15
C LYS A 93 25.13 3.14 7.96
N VAL A 94 25.88 3.10 6.85
CA VAL A 94 25.51 3.80 5.61
C VAL A 94 24.59 2.99 4.70
N LEU A 95 24.40 1.70 4.99
CA LEU A 95 23.57 0.82 4.17
C LEU A 95 22.08 1.13 4.37
N ASP A 96 21.44 1.50 3.27
CA ASP A 96 20.01 1.75 3.21
C ASP A 96 19.41 1.06 1.98
N PHE A 97 18.70 -0.04 2.22
CA PHE A 97 18.14 -0.86 1.14
C PHE A 97 16.70 -0.50 0.79
N ASP A 98 16.19 0.65 1.24
CA ASP A 98 14.80 1.09 1.05
C ASP A 98 14.57 1.91 -0.21
N PHE A 99 15.64 2.35 -0.85
CA PHE A 99 15.58 3.11 -2.10
C PHE A 99 15.39 2.22 -3.33
N GLU A 100 14.95 2.86 -4.41
CA GLU A 100 14.76 2.16 -5.68
C GLU A 100 16.08 1.59 -6.20
N LYS A 101 16.03 0.35 -6.69
CA LYS A 101 17.20 -0.42 -7.13
C LYS A 101 17.63 0.03 -8.53
N LEU A 102 18.23 1.20 -8.61
CA LEU A 102 18.72 1.80 -9.85
C LEU A 102 20.14 2.32 -9.68
N CYS A 103 20.94 2.21 -10.74
CA CYS A 103 22.32 2.66 -10.73
C CYS A 103 22.39 4.17 -10.58
N SER A 104 23.19 4.66 -9.64
CA SER A 104 23.38 6.10 -9.39
C SER A 104 24.05 6.85 -10.55
N ILE A 105 24.60 6.14 -11.55
CA ILE A 105 25.25 6.73 -12.73
C ILE A 105 24.34 6.57 -13.96
N THR A 106 23.97 5.34 -14.31
CA THR A 106 23.22 5.07 -15.55
C THR A 106 21.70 5.12 -15.39
N LEU A 107 21.20 5.22 -14.15
CA LEU A 107 19.78 5.11 -13.80
C LEU A 107 19.13 3.78 -14.23
N SER A 108 19.92 2.80 -14.66
CA SER A 108 19.43 1.48 -15.06
C SER A 108 19.05 0.64 -13.84
N ASN A 109 17.97 -0.13 -13.97
CA ASN A 109 17.47 -1.08 -12.99
C ASN A 109 17.94 -2.54 -13.25
N ILE A 110 18.80 -2.76 -14.25
CA ILE A 110 19.25 -4.10 -14.66
C ILE A 110 20.55 -4.45 -13.96
N ASN A 111 20.61 -5.62 -13.30
CA ASN A 111 21.82 -6.13 -12.64
C ASN A 111 22.45 -5.10 -11.68
N VAL A 112 21.67 -4.59 -10.73
CA VAL A 112 22.11 -3.57 -9.78
C VAL A 112 22.80 -4.20 -8.58
N TYR A 113 23.94 -3.62 -8.21
CA TYR A 113 24.78 -4.00 -7.08
C TYR A 113 24.87 -2.83 -6.10
N ALA A 114 24.65 -3.09 -4.81
CA ALA A 114 24.90 -2.10 -3.77
C ALA A 114 26.32 -2.25 -3.23
N CYS A 115 27.06 -1.15 -3.22
CA CYS A 115 28.37 -1.09 -2.59
C CYS A 115 28.19 -1.16 -1.06
N LEU A 116 28.84 -2.13 -0.41
CA LEU A 116 28.73 -2.33 1.03
C LEU A 116 29.62 -1.38 1.85
N VAL A 117 30.42 -0.55 1.19
CA VAL A 117 31.27 0.46 1.84
C VAL A 117 30.58 1.82 1.90
N CYS A 118 29.94 2.26 0.80
CA CYS A 118 29.32 3.58 0.71
C CYS A 118 27.79 3.58 0.59
N GLY A 119 27.16 2.41 0.42
CA GLY A 119 25.70 2.26 0.29
C GLY A 119 25.10 2.64 -1.07
N LYS A 120 25.89 3.17 -2.01
CA LYS A 120 25.42 3.56 -3.36
C LYS A 120 25.21 2.34 -4.28
N TYR A 121 24.35 2.53 -5.29
CA TYR A 121 23.97 1.48 -6.23
C TYR A 121 24.65 1.65 -7.60
N PHE A 122 25.19 0.56 -8.14
CA PHE A 122 25.92 0.55 -9.40
C PHE A 122 25.49 -0.60 -10.30
N GLN A 123 25.55 -0.38 -11.60
CA GLN A 123 25.15 -1.37 -12.59
C GLN A 123 26.30 -2.33 -12.92
N GLY A 124 25.98 -3.62 -12.96
CA GLY A 124 26.82 -4.69 -13.49
C GLY A 124 28.00 -5.07 -12.59
N ARG A 125 28.73 -6.10 -13.02
CA ARG A 125 29.96 -6.59 -12.35
C ARG A 125 31.08 -6.98 -13.32
N GLY A 126 30.91 -6.62 -14.60
CA GLY A 126 31.88 -6.91 -15.65
C GLY A 126 32.97 -5.82 -15.73
N PRO A 127 34.07 -6.04 -16.45
CA PRO A 127 35.19 -5.08 -16.52
C PRO A 127 34.85 -3.68 -17.03
N LYS A 128 33.71 -3.53 -17.74
CA LYS A 128 33.20 -2.25 -18.26
C LYS A 128 31.98 -1.73 -17.51
N SER A 129 31.71 -2.30 -16.34
CA SER A 129 30.51 -1.98 -15.56
C SER A 129 30.79 -0.88 -14.55
N GLN A 130 29.74 -0.17 -14.15
CA GLN A 130 29.86 0.96 -13.22
C GLN A 130 30.32 0.50 -11.82
N ALA A 131 29.91 -0.70 -11.38
CA ALA A 131 30.38 -1.23 -10.10
C ALA A 131 31.86 -1.60 -10.17
N TYR A 132 32.34 -2.09 -11.32
CA TYR A 132 33.75 -2.43 -11.51
C TYR A 132 34.64 -1.19 -11.52
N PHE A 133 34.24 -0.12 -12.22
CA PHE A 133 34.95 1.16 -12.16
C PHE A 133 34.91 1.76 -10.75
N HIS A 134 33.76 1.75 -10.09
CA HIS A 134 33.65 2.20 -8.70
C HIS A 134 34.61 1.46 -7.76
N ALA A 135 34.82 0.15 -7.98
CA ALA A 135 35.71 -0.65 -7.15
C ALA A 135 37.18 -0.23 -7.31
N LEU A 136 37.59 0.14 -8.52
CA LEU A 136 38.95 0.59 -8.82
C LEU A 136 39.18 2.05 -8.44
N ASP A 137 38.23 2.93 -8.75
CA ASP A 137 38.39 4.38 -8.58
C ASP A 137 38.28 4.80 -7.11
N GLU A 138 37.34 4.21 -6.37
CA GLU A 138 37.04 4.56 -4.98
C GLU A 138 37.58 3.53 -3.98
N ASN A 139 38.27 2.49 -4.47
CA ASN A 139 38.84 1.41 -3.66
C ASN A 139 37.78 0.72 -2.75
N HIS A 140 36.58 0.53 -3.28
CA HIS A 140 35.46 -0.14 -2.60
C HIS A 140 35.22 -1.52 -3.20
N HIS A 141 35.62 -2.59 -2.51
CA HIS A 141 35.68 -3.90 -3.16
C HIS A 141 34.45 -4.78 -2.97
N VAL A 142 33.59 -4.52 -1.98
CA VAL A 142 32.52 -5.46 -1.61
C VAL A 142 31.13 -4.98 -2.07
N TYR A 143 30.42 -5.84 -2.81
CA TYR A 143 29.12 -5.52 -3.41
C TYR A 143 28.10 -6.61 -3.21
N VAL A 144 26.84 -6.25 -2.91
CA VAL A 144 25.71 -7.19 -2.89
C VAL A 144 24.84 -6.99 -4.12
N ASN A 145 24.48 -8.08 -4.80
CA ASN A 145 23.51 -8.05 -5.89
C ASN A 145 22.08 -7.92 -5.35
N MET A 146 21.32 -6.92 -5.80
CA MET A 146 20.01 -6.58 -5.23
C MET A 146 18.85 -7.51 -5.65
N GLU A 147 19.11 -8.43 -6.58
CA GLU A 147 18.16 -9.45 -7.06
C GLU A 147 18.50 -10.83 -6.47
N THR A 148 19.74 -11.27 -6.63
CA THR A 148 20.21 -12.60 -6.19
C THR A 148 20.67 -12.63 -4.73
N LYS A 149 20.92 -11.47 -4.10
CA LYS A 149 21.41 -11.31 -2.71
C LYS A 149 22.80 -11.91 -2.48
N LYS A 150 23.50 -12.24 -3.56
CA LYS A 150 24.87 -12.75 -3.54
C LYS A 150 25.84 -11.61 -3.37
N VAL A 151 26.87 -11.82 -2.57
CA VAL A 151 27.92 -10.84 -2.31
C VAL A 151 29.14 -11.19 -3.15
N TYR A 152 29.73 -10.19 -3.79
CA TYR A 152 30.89 -10.32 -4.66
C TYR A 152 31.97 -9.34 -4.26
N VAL A 153 33.22 -9.76 -4.47
CA VAL A 153 34.38 -8.87 -4.42
C VAL A 153 34.73 -8.45 -5.85
N LEU A 154 34.93 -7.14 -6.07
CA LEU A 154 35.37 -6.54 -7.33
C LEU A 154 36.69 -5.81 -7.08
N PRO A 155 37.63 -5.80 -8.04
CA PRO A 155 37.51 -6.24 -9.44
C PRO A 155 37.63 -7.76 -9.69
N GLU A 156 38.05 -8.56 -8.71
CA GLU A 156 38.41 -9.98 -8.84
C GLU A 156 37.22 -10.86 -9.25
N GLY A 157 36.00 -10.49 -8.86
CA GLY A 157 34.74 -11.03 -9.37
C GLY A 157 34.24 -12.33 -8.75
N TYR A 158 34.85 -12.79 -7.64
CA TYR A 158 34.44 -14.00 -6.92
C TYR A 158 33.29 -13.73 -5.94
N GLU A 159 32.50 -14.78 -5.63
CA GLU A 159 31.39 -14.73 -4.66
C GLU A 159 31.92 -14.98 -3.24
N VAL A 160 31.48 -14.16 -2.28
CA VAL A 160 31.82 -14.31 -0.85
C VAL A 160 30.73 -15.12 -0.16
N LEU A 161 31.13 -16.26 0.43
CA LEU A 161 30.23 -17.18 1.14
C LEU A 161 30.32 -17.08 2.66
N SER A 162 30.94 -16.02 3.20
CA SER A 162 31.08 -15.81 4.64
C SER A 162 29.71 -15.63 5.33
N LYS A 163 29.59 -16.14 6.56
CA LYS A 163 28.38 -16.04 7.40
C LYS A 163 28.24 -14.65 8.05
N SER A 164 29.32 -13.89 8.13
CA SER A 164 29.34 -12.52 8.67
C SER A 164 28.47 -11.54 7.87
N LEU A 165 28.01 -11.93 6.68
CA LEU A 165 27.18 -11.16 5.75
C LEU A 165 25.70 -11.57 5.78
N ASP A 166 25.33 -12.56 6.60
CA ASP A 166 23.95 -13.05 6.69
C ASP A 166 23.00 -11.98 7.23
N ASP A 167 23.48 -11.07 8.06
CA ASP A 167 22.75 -9.89 8.50
C ASP A 167 22.39 -8.97 7.33
N ILE A 168 23.36 -8.62 6.47
CA ILE A 168 23.14 -7.79 5.28
C ILE A 168 22.17 -8.46 4.31
N ARG A 169 22.38 -9.76 4.03
CA ARG A 169 21.46 -10.56 3.19
C ARG A 169 20.03 -10.53 3.75
N PHE A 170 19.90 -10.60 5.07
CA PHE A 170 18.61 -10.56 5.74
C PHE A 170 17.96 -9.18 5.68
N VAL A 171 18.71 -8.07 5.83
CA VAL A 171 18.15 -6.72 5.74
C VAL A 171 17.71 -6.38 4.31
N VAL A 172 18.46 -6.83 3.29
CA VAL A 172 18.10 -6.63 1.88
C VAL A 172 16.73 -7.25 1.57
N ASP A 173 16.45 -8.44 2.11
CA ASP A 173 15.15 -9.10 1.91
C ASP A 173 14.74 -9.97 3.11
N PRO A 174 14.06 -9.39 4.13
CA PRO A 174 13.79 -10.06 5.41
C PRO A 174 12.78 -11.21 5.27
N ARG A 175 13.24 -12.45 5.04
CA ARG A 175 12.39 -13.65 4.98
C ARG A 175 12.31 -14.32 6.35
N LEU A 176 11.11 -14.42 6.89
CA LEU A 176 10.80 -15.17 8.11
C LEU A 176 10.17 -16.52 7.76
N THR A 177 10.45 -17.53 8.58
CA THR A 177 9.81 -18.84 8.48
C THR A 177 8.36 -18.80 8.98
N LYS A 178 7.54 -19.79 8.59
CA LYS A 178 6.14 -19.91 9.04
C LYS A 178 6.00 -19.90 10.58
N ASN A 179 6.95 -20.53 11.27
CA ASN A 179 6.96 -20.60 12.73
C ASN A 179 7.31 -19.25 13.36
N GLU A 180 8.27 -18.52 12.79
CA GLU A 180 8.61 -17.17 13.26
C GLU A 180 7.44 -16.21 13.06
N VAL A 181 6.78 -16.24 11.89
CA VAL A 181 5.60 -15.40 11.61
C VAL A 181 4.46 -15.72 12.57
N ALA A 182 4.24 -16.99 12.93
CA ALA A 182 3.21 -17.38 13.89
C ALA A 182 3.52 -16.93 15.34
N ARG A 183 4.79 -16.71 15.68
CA ARG A 183 5.24 -16.23 16.99
C ARG A 183 5.12 -14.71 17.14
N LEU A 184 5.08 -13.95 16.03
CA LEU A 184 5.01 -12.48 16.05
C LEU A 184 3.84 -11.94 16.89
N ASP A 185 2.68 -12.59 16.84
CA ASP A 185 1.48 -12.15 17.58
C ASP A 185 1.39 -12.70 19.00
N LYS A 186 2.27 -13.64 19.37
CA LYS A 186 2.20 -14.37 20.64
C LYS A 186 3.29 -14.00 21.61
N GLU A 187 4.48 -13.70 21.09
CA GLU A 187 5.66 -13.48 21.90
C GLU A 187 6.14 -12.04 21.78
N PRO A 188 6.18 -11.29 22.90
CA PRO A 188 6.66 -9.93 22.87
C PRO A 188 8.16 -9.92 22.58
N LYS A 189 8.52 -9.40 21.41
CA LYS A 189 9.92 -9.24 20.98
C LYS A 189 10.31 -7.77 20.94
N VAL A 190 11.46 -7.48 21.53
CA VAL A 190 12.15 -6.19 21.41
C VAL A 190 13.42 -6.42 20.58
N SER A 191 13.74 -5.47 19.71
CA SER A 191 14.91 -5.47 18.85
C SER A 191 15.69 -4.17 19.02
N TRP A 192 16.97 -4.19 18.63
CA TRP A 192 17.85 -3.02 18.66
C TRP A 192 18.43 -2.81 17.27
N ASP A 193 18.51 -1.55 16.86
CA ASP A 193 19.18 -1.18 15.61
C ASP A 193 20.71 -1.02 15.82
N LEU A 194 21.44 -0.69 14.76
CA LEU A 194 22.91 -0.52 14.84
C LEU A 194 23.34 0.68 15.71
N SER A 195 22.41 1.60 16.01
CA SER A 195 22.64 2.76 16.88
C SER A 195 22.23 2.49 18.34
N ASN A 196 21.98 1.22 18.69
CA ASN A 196 21.45 0.78 19.98
C ASN A 196 20.10 1.41 20.35
N LYS A 197 19.31 1.83 19.36
CA LYS A 197 17.95 2.30 19.58
C LYS A 197 17.00 1.12 19.65
N GLU A 198 16.26 1.04 20.74
CA GLU A 198 15.22 0.04 20.94
C GLU A 198 14.05 0.27 19.98
N TYR A 199 13.55 -0.81 19.38
CA TYR A 199 12.35 -0.80 18.57
C TYR A 199 11.60 -2.13 18.62
N ILE A 200 10.30 -2.09 18.32
CA ILE A 200 9.46 -3.28 18.28
C ILE A 200 9.16 -3.59 16.81
N PRO A 201 9.48 -4.80 16.30
CA PRO A 201 9.13 -5.18 14.93
C PRO A 201 7.62 -5.08 14.69
N GLY A 202 7.21 -4.44 13.59
CA GLY A 202 5.83 -4.07 13.33
C GLY A 202 5.54 -2.61 13.70
N PHE A 203 6.04 -2.15 14.85
CA PHE A 203 5.78 -0.82 15.41
C PHE A 203 6.98 0.11 15.19
N VAL A 204 7.31 0.32 13.91
CA VAL A 204 8.41 1.18 13.46
C VAL A 204 7.90 2.39 12.71
N GLY A 205 8.61 3.51 12.80
CA GLY A 205 8.28 4.70 12.05
C GLY A 205 8.57 4.56 10.56
N MET A 206 7.87 5.35 9.73
CA MET A 206 8.12 5.45 8.30
C MET A 206 8.46 6.87 7.87
N ASN A 207 9.35 7.00 6.90
CA ASN A 207 9.82 8.32 6.44
C ASN A 207 8.68 9.10 5.79
N ASN A 208 8.52 10.35 6.23
CA ASN A 208 7.72 11.35 5.53
C ASN A 208 8.65 12.17 4.64
N ILE A 209 8.48 12.01 3.33
CA ILE A 209 9.32 12.66 2.32
C ILE A 209 8.85 14.11 2.14
N LYS A 210 7.53 14.34 2.13
CA LYS A 210 6.95 15.69 2.12
C LYS A 210 5.52 15.68 2.66
N ALA A 211 4.65 14.89 2.03
CA ALA A 211 3.21 14.86 2.34
C ALA A 211 2.59 13.46 2.16
N ASN A 212 3.32 12.39 2.52
CA ASN A 212 2.89 10.99 2.33
C ASN A 212 2.39 10.31 3.61
N ASP A 213 1.96 11.08 4.60
CA ASP A 213 1.42 10.57 5.86
C ASP A 213 0.14 9.75 5.65
N TYR A 214 -0.74 10.16 4.72
CA TYR A 214 -1.95 9.41 4.33
C TYR A 214 -1.64 7.99 3.86
N PHE A 215 -0.53 7.83 3.14
CA PHE A 215 -0.05 6.54 2.66
C PHE A 215 0.53 5.73 3.83
N ASN A 216 1.32 6.39 4.68
CA ASN A 216 2.00 5.76 5.80
C ASN A 216 1.00 5.08 6.75
N VAL A 217 -0.05 5.81 7.15
CA VAL A 217 -1.07 5.28 8.07
C VAL A 217 -1.83 4.10 7.48
N VAL A 218 -2.09 4.09 6.17
CA VAL A 218 -2.80 2.99 5.49
C VAL A 218 -1.92 1.75 5.39
N VAL A 219 -0.65 1.90 5.02
CA VAL A 219 0.28 0.77 4.96
C VAL A 219 0.49 0.15 6.34
N GLN A 220 0.63 0.98 7.38
CA GLN A 220 0.74 0.49 8.75
C GLN A 220 -0.52 -0.24 9.22
N ALA A 221 -1.70 0.29 8.93
CA ALA A 221 -2.95 -0.39 9.26
C ALA A 221 -3.05 -1.76 8.55
N LEU A 222 -2.72 -1.83 7.26
CA LEU A 222 -2.75 -3.08 6.48
C LEU A 222 -1.67 -4.08 6.90
N SER A 223 -0.48 -3.61 7.30
CA SER A 223 0.63 -4.47 7.75
C SER A 223 0.34 -5.17 9.07
N HIS A 224 -0.63 -4.69 9.86
CA HIS A 224 -1.07 -5.29 11.12
C HIS A 224 -2.32 -6.19 10.98
N VAL A 225 -2.88 -6.31 9.78
CA VAL A 225 -3.95 -7.26 9.49
C VAL A 225 -3.35 -8.65 9.29
N VAL A 226 -3.40 -9.49 10.33
CA VAL A 226 -2.67 -10.77 10.40
C VAL A 226 -2.83 -11.67 9.17
N PRO A 227 -4.04 -11.94 8.63
CA PRO A 227 -4.16 -12.79 7.44
C PRO A 227 -3.48 -12.18 6.19
N LEU A 228 -3.56 -10.86 6.04
CA LEU A 228 -2.97 -10.13 4.93
C LEU A 228 -1.44 -10.06 5.09
N ARG A 229 -0.97 -9.68 6.28
CA ARG A 229 0.44 -9.64 6.66
C ARG A 229 1.12 -10.97 6.40
N ASN A 230 0.55 -12.06 6.92
CA ASN A 230 1.14 -13.40 6.81
C ASN A 230 1.24 -13.85 5.34
N TYR A 231 0.25 -13.52 4.50
CA TYR A 231 0.32 -13.76 3.06
C TYR A 231 1.52 -13.05 2.43
N PHE A 232 1.68 -11.75 2.68
CA PHE A 232 2.79 -10.95 2.13
C PHE A 232 4.17 -11.29 2.72
N MET A 233 4.24 -11.92 3.88
CA MET A 233 5.49 -12.41 4.47
C MET A 233 5.93 -13.75 3.91
N LEU A 234 4.99 -14.66 3.65
CA LEU A 234 5.28 -16.08 3.40
C LEU A 234 5.18 -16.50 1.94
N GLU A 235 4.29 -15.88 1.17
CA GLU A 235 4.09 -16.25 -0.24
C GLU A 235 5.18 -15.72 -1.15
N ASP A 236 5.50 -16.51 -2.17
CA ASP A 236 6.39 -16.06 -3.23
C ASP A 236 5.62 -15.25 -4.27
N LEU A 237 5.92 -13.95 -4.33
CA LEU A 237 5.28 -13.00 -5.24
C LEU A 237 6.20 -12.56 -6.38
N SER A 238 7.33 -13.26 -6.60
CA SER A 238 8.33 -12.89 -7.62
C SER A 238 7.76 -12.83 -9.05
N ASN A 239 6.73 -13.64 -9.34
CA ASN A 239 6.04 -13.65 -10.64
C ASN A 239 4.82 -12.70 -10.71
N ARG A 240 4.55 -11.91 -9.65
CA ARG A 240 3.42 -10.98 -9.59
C ARG A 240 3.83 -9.57 -10.03
N PRO A 241 2.90 -8.66 -10.34
CA PRO A 241 3.23 -7.28 -10.66
C PRO A 241 4.02 -6.57 -9.55
N GLN A 242 4.81 -5.58 -9.93
CA GLN A 242 5.71 -4.82 -9.04
C GLN A 242 5.01 -4.26 -7.79
N LEU A 243 3.75 -3.82 -7.92
CA LEU A 243 2.95 -3.37 -6.78
C LEU A 243 2.88 -4.40 -5.64
N ALA A 244 2.60 -5.67 -5.96
CA ALA A 244 2.52 -6.73 -4.96
C ALA A 244 3.90 -7.06 -4.37
N GLN A 245 4.95 -7.06 -5.21
CA GLN A 245 6.33 -7.34 -4.78
C GLN A 245 6.84 -6.25 -3.82
N ARG A 246 6.70 -4.98 -4.19
CA ARG A 246 7.15 -3.82 -3.40
C ARG A 246 6.37 -3.71 -2.09
N PHE A 247 5.05 -3.95 -2.10
CA PHE A 247 4.26 -4.00 -0.85
C PHE A 247 4.69 -5.16 0.06
N SER A 248 4.95 -6.34 -0.53
CA SER A 248 5.46 -7.50 0.19
C SER A 248 6.81 -7.24 0.85
N THR A 249 7.73 -6.57 0.14
CA THR A 249 9.04 -6.16 0.67
C THR A 249 8.89 -5.14 1.79
N LEU A 250 8.02 -4.14 1.64
CA LEU A 250 7.76 -3.16 2.68
C LEU A 250 7.18 -3.79 3.95
N VAL A 251 6.21 -4.69 3.83
CA VAL A 251 5.64 -5.43 4.98
C VAL A 251 6.73 -6.23 5.72
N ARG A 252 7.64 -6.90 4.98
CA ARG A 252 8.76 -7.63 5.60
C ARG A 252 9.75 -6.71 6.31
N LYS A 253 10.00 -5.51 5.77
CA LYS A 253 10.87 -4.52 6.39
C LYS A 253 10.28 -3.92 7.65
N ILE A 254 8.98 -3.60 7.65
CA ILE A 254 8.25 -3.12 8.85
C ILE A 254 8.37 -4.12 10.00
N TRP A 255 8.27 -5.42 9.70
CA TRP A 255 8.35 -6.50 10.68
C TRP A 255 9.74 -7.13 10.81
N ASN A 256 10.80 -6.43 10.37
CA ASN A 256 12.17 -6.94 10.41
C ASN A 256 12.74 -6.89 11.85
N PRO A 257 13.07 -8.03 12.49
CA PRO A 257 13.64 -8.05 13.83
C PRO A 257 15.14 -7.75 13.90
N ARG A 258 15.82 -7.55 12.76
CA ARG A 258 17.27 -7.32 12.64
C ARG A 258 17.54 -6.13 11.71
N ALA A 259 16.74 -5.08 11.81
CA ALA A 259 16.85 -3.90 10.97
C ALA A 259 18.08 -3.08 11.38
N PHE A 260 18.77 -2.48 10.40
CA PHE A 260 19.90 -1.60 10.67
C PHE A 260 19.49 -0.24 11.25
N LYS A 261 18.26 0.20 10.96
CA LYS A 261 17.65 1.44 11.43
C LYS A 261 16.28 1.14 12.03
N SER A 262 15.89 1.87 13.08
CA SER A 262 14.57 1.75 13.72
C SER A 262 13.38 2.33 12.91
N HIS A 263 13.56 2.59 11.62
CA HIS A 263 12.57 3.21 10.73
C HIS A 263 12.74 2.67 9.31
N VAL A 264 11.69 2.79 8.49
CA VAL A 264 11.67 2.26 7.12
C VAL A 264 11.23 3.34 6.14
N SER A 265 11.89 3.45 5.00
CA SER A 265 11.46 4.35 3.93
C SER A 265 10.48 3.64 2.98
N PRO A 266 9.27 4.20 2.74
CA PRO A 266 8.30 3.61 1.82
C PRO A 266 8.55 3.98 0.35
N HIS A 267 9.68 4.63 0.04
CA HIS A 267 9.95 5.26 -1.25
C HIS A 267 9.72 4.31 -2.44
N GLU A 268 10.25 3.08 -2.39
CA GLU A 268 10.12 2.10 -3.48
C GLU A 268 8.65 1.83 -3.85
N LEU A 269 7.78 1.57 -2.87
CA LEU A 269 6.36 1.30 -3.12
C LEU A 269 5.63 2.56 -3.59
N LEU A 270 5.93 3.71 -3.00
CA LEU A 270 5.26 4.97 -3.32
C LEU A 270 5.55 5.42 -4.76
N GLN A 271 6.76 5.21 -5.28
CA GLN A 271 7.09 5.47 -6.69
C GLN A 271 6.27 4.60 -7.66
N GLU A 272 6.12 3.31 -7.38
CA GLU A 272 5.29 2.41 -8.19
C GLU A 272 3.81 2.83 -8.16
N ILE A 273 3.33 3.27 -7.00
CA ILE A 273 1.97 3.79 -6.84
C ILE A 273 1.78 5.08 -7.62
N ALA A 274 2.72 6.01 -7.56
CA ALA A 274 2.65 7.26 -8.30
C ALA A 274 2.60 7.00 -9.81
N LEU A 275 3.40 6.05 -10.32
CA LEU A 275 3.38 5.64 -11.72
C LEU A 275 2.05 4.99 -12.10
N ARG A 276 1.58 4.01 -11.32
CA ARG A 276 0.36 3.24 -11.60
C ARG A 276 -0.93 4.03 -11.44
N SER A 277 -0.93 5.03 -10.56
CA SER A 277 -2.07 5.91 -10.31
C SER A 277 -2.14 7.11 -11.27
N ASN A 278 -1.30 7.15 -12.31
CA ASN A 278 -1.18 8.30 -13.21
C ASN A 278 -0.93 9.61 -12.46
N LYS A 279 -0.04 9.57 -11.45
CA LYS A 279 0.31 10.69 -10.56
C LYS A 279 -0.84 11.23 -9.72
N GLN A 280 -1.90 10.44 -9.47
CA GLN A 280 -2.93 10.82 -8.50
C GLN A 280 -2.39 10.81 -7.07
N TYR A 281 -1.60 9.80 -6.71
CA TYR A 281 -0.99 9.68 -5.38
C TYR A 281 0.51 9.93 -5.49
N THR A 282 0.94 11.15 -5.19
CA THR A 282 2.35 11.57 -5.29
C THR A 282 3.01 11.68 -3.92
N LEU A 283 4.33 11.85 -3.92
CA LEU A 283 5.12 12.10 -2.71
C LEU A 283 4.94 13.53 -2.17
N THR A 284 4.55 14.45 -3.06
CA THR A 284 4.58 15.90 -2.81
C THR A 284 3.25 16.46 -2.34
N GLU A 285 2.15 15.79 -2.65
CA GLU A 285 0.79 16.24 -2.36
C GLU A 285 0.07 15.23 -1.47
N GLN A 286 -0.56 15.73 -0.41
CA GLN A 286 -1.33 14.92 0.50
C GLN A 286 -2.67 14.53 -0.13
N SER A 287 -3.06 13.27 0.02
CA SER A 287 -4.36 12.75 -0.41
C SER A 287 -5.18 12.22 0.77
N ASP A 288 -6.43 11.85 0.51
CA ASP A 288 -7.30 11.22 1.50
C ASP A 288 -6.92 9.73 1.74
N PRO A 289 -6.73 9.28 2.99
CA PRO A 289 -6.39 7.89 3.29
C PRO A 289 -7.44 6.87 2.84
N VAL A 290 -8.73 7.20 2.86
CA VAL A 290 -9.80 6.25 2.49
C VAL A 290 -9.94 6.14 0.98
N GLU A 291 -9.79 7.25 0.26
CA GLU A 291 -9.71 7.23 -1.21
C GLU A 291 -8.49 6.41 -1.65
N PHE A 292 -7.32 6.67 -1.04
CA PHE A 292 -6.10 5.90 -1.29
C PHE A 292 -6.28 4.43 -0.96
N LEU A 293 -6.83 4.07 0.21
CA LEU A 293 -7.09 2.69 0.60
C LEU A 293 -8.00 1.98 -0.40
N SER A 294 -9.08 2.63 -0.81
CA SER A 294 -10.04 2.06 -1.76
C SER A 294 -9.38 1.78 -3.12
N TRP A 295 -8.59 2.73 -3.61
CA TRP A 295 -7.78 2.52 -4.81
C TRP A 295 -6.76 1.39 -4.61
N PHE A 296 -6.04 1.41 -3.50
CA PHE A 296 -4.95 0.48 -3.20
C PHE A 296 -5.44 -0.96 -3.08
N LEU A 297 -6.52 -1.21 -2.33
CA LEU A 297 -7.08 -2.57 -2.17
C LEU A 297 -7.59 -3.14 -3.50
N ASN A 298 -8.18 -2.32 -4.37
CA ASN A 298 -8.64 -2.75 -5.69
C ASN A 298 -7.47 -3.12 -6.61
N HIS A 299 -6.40 -2.32 -6.63
CA HIS A 299 -5.20 -2.61 -7.42
C HIS A 299 -4.40 -3.77 -6.84
N LEU A 300 -4.31 -3.86 -5.52
CA LEU A 300 -3.66 -4.96 -4.83
C LEU A 300 -4.38 -6.29 -5.09
N HIS A 301 -5.72 -6.28 -5.07
CA HIS A 301 -6.53 -7.44 -5.44
C HIS A 301 -6.15 -7.99 -6.81
N LEU A 302 -6.01 -7.14 -7.83
CA LEU A 302 -5.57 -7.55 -9.16
C LEU A 302 -4.10 -8.00 -9.17
N ALA A 303 -3.23 -7.29 -8.46
CA ALA A 303 -1.79 -7.60 -8.42
C ALA A 303 -1.50 -8.97 -7.78
N VAL A 304 -2.28 -9.41 -6.80
CA VAL A 304 -2.11 -10.74 -6.20
C VAL A 304 -2.81 -11.87 -6.99
N GLY A 305 -3.28 -11.59 -8.21
CA GLY A 305 -3.94 -12.57 -9.09
C GLY A 305 -5.45 -12.69 -8.88
N GLY A 306 -6.09 -11.69 -8.28
CA GLY A 306 -7.54 -11.61 -8.18
C GLY A 306 -8.23 -11.44 -9.53
N SER A 307 -9.42 -12.02 -9.64
CA SER A 307 -10.28 -11.91 -10.82
C SER A 307 -11.34 -10.83 -10.61
N ARG A 308 -11.55 -10.00 -11.64
CA ARG A 308 -12.61 -8.99 -11.67
C ARG A 308 -14.02 -9.58 -11.62
N THR A 309 -14.19 -10.83 -12.07
CA THR A 309 -15.50 -11.47 -12.22
C THR A 309 -15.80 -12.43 -11.07
N LYS A 310 -14.78 -13.12 -10.54
CA LYS A 310 -14.96 -14.12 -9.47
C LYS A 310 -14.76 -13.50 -8.08
N PRO A 311 -15.78 -13.48 -7.20
CA PRO A 311 -15.63 -13.04 -5.82
C PRO A 311 -14.73 -13.99 -5.02
N GLY A 312 -14.13 -13.48 -3.94
CA GLY A 312 -13.23 -14.25 -3.08
C GLY A 312 -11.97 -14.79 -3.78
N SER A 313 -11.60 -14.24 -4.93
CA SER A 313 -10.50 -14.77 -5.75
C SER A 313 -9.11 -14.36 -5.25
N SER A 314 -9.00 -13.29 -4.46
CA SER A 314 -7.74 -12.84 -3.86
C SER A 314 -7.76 -12.88 -2.33
N ILE A 315 -6.58 -12.83 -1.70
CA ILE A 315 -6.46 -12.66 -0.24
C ILE A 315 -7.18 -11.39 0.23
N VAL A 316 -7.10 -10.28 -0.53
CA VAL A 316 -7.77 -9.01 -0.20
C VAL A 316 -9.28 -9.21 -0.07
N GLN A 317 -9.90 -9.90 -1.04
CA GLN A 317 -11.33 -10.18 -0.97
C GLN A 317 -11.66 -11.17 0.14
N LYS A 318 -10.86 -12.23 0.33
CA LYS A 318 -11.08 -13.20 1.42
C LYS A 318 -11.01 -12.56 2.82
N VAL A 319 -10.24 -11.49 2.97
CA VAL A 319 -10.04 -10.81 4.25
C VAL A 319 -11.06 -9.71 4.50
N PHE A 320 -11.37 -8.87 3.49
CA PHE A 320 -12.17 -7.64 3.68
C PHE A 320 -13.53 -7.64 2.96
N GLN A 321 -13.77 -8.54 2.00
CA GLN A 321 -15.00 -8.49 1.21
C GLN A 321 -16.20 -9.01 2.01
N GLY A 322 -17.15 -8.13 2.26
CA GLY A 322 -18.47 -8.47 2.79
C GLY A 322 -19.58 -8.29 1.76
N THR A 323 -20.78 -8.69 2.14
CA THR A 323 -22.01 -8.59 1.34
C THR A 323 -23.05 -7.75 2.07
N LEU A 324 -23.71 -6.86 1.33
CA LEU A 324 -24.70 -5.90 1.81
C LEU A 324 -25.97 -6.02 0.98
N LYS A 325 -27.11 -6.19 1.64
CA LYS A 325 -28.44 -6.07 1.07
C LYS A 325 -28.87 -4.60 1.13
N ILE A 326 -29.36 -4.09 0.00
CA ILE A 326 -29.87 -2.74 -0.17
C ILE A 326 -31.33 -2.86 -0.59
N GLU A 327 -32.24 -2.38 0.23
CA GLU A 327 -33.67 -2.35 -0.05
C GLU A 327 -34.09 -0.91 -0.32
N SER A 328 -34.51 -0.60 -1.54
CA SER A 328 -34.96 0.73 -1.96
C SER A 328 -36.46 0.75 -2.15
N GLN A 329 -37.12 1.76 -1.59
CA GLN A 329 -38.56 2.01 -1.72
C GLN A 329 -38.78 3.45 -2.17
N GLU A 330 -39.44 3.66 -3.30
CA GLU A 330 -39.76 5.00 -3.81
C GLU A 330 -40.78 5.69 -2.88
N ILE A 331 -40.54 6.97 -2.57
CA ILE A 331 -41.45 7.80 -1.79
C ILE A 331 -42.47 8.41 -2.77
N THR A 332 -43.62 7.76 -2.94
CA THR A 332 -44.74 8.35 -3.69
C THR A 332 -45.61 9.17 -2.74
N ALA A 333 -45.73 10.47 -3.05
CA ALA A 333 -46.65 11.38 -2.38
C ALA A 333 -47.84 11.61 -3.33
N ARG A 334 -49.01 11.06 -3.01
CA ARG A 334 -50.26 11.44 -3.67
C ARG A 334 -51.08 12.33 -2.73
N ALA A 335 -51.55 13.46 -3.26
CA ALA A 335 -52.48 14.32 -2.57
C ALA A 335 -53.89 13.71 -2.70
N ASP A 336 -54.45 13.22 -1.59
CA ASP A 336 -55.86 12.86 -1.54
C ASP A 336 -56.74 14.14 -1.59
N VAL A 337 -58.02 13.98 -1.93
CA VAL A 337 -59.05 15.03 -2.03
C VAL A 337 -59.24 15.85 -0.73
N GLY A 338 -58.61 15.45 0.37
CA GLY A 338 -58.63 16.13 1.67
C GLY A 338 -57.26 16.65 2.17
N ASP A 339 -56.30 16.92 1.28
CA ASP A 339 -55.00 17.55 1.60
C ASP A 339 -54.12 16.75 2.58
N ARG A 340 -54.38 15.44 2.71
CA ARG A 340 -53.56 14.51 3.48
C ARG A 340 -52.64 13.75 2.53
N LEU A 341 -51.33 14.01 2.62
CA LEU A 341 -50.30 13.20 2.00
C LEU A 341 -50.38 11.77 2.52
N ARG A 342 -50.75 10.82 1.65
CA ARG A 342 -50.57 9.39 1.92
C ARG A 342 -49.32 8.89 1.21
N PHE A 343 -48.45 8.22 1.96
CA PHE A 343 -47.37 7.44 1.40
C PHE A 343 -47.94 6.07 1.05
N GLU A 344 -48.09 5.75 -0.24
CA GLU A 344 -48.42 4.39 -0.66
C GLU A 344 -47.16 3.52 -0.60
N ASP A 345 -47.29 2.25 -0.21
CA ASP A 345 -46.19 1.31 -0.19
C ASP A 345 -45.81 0.92 -1.64
N ALA A 346 -44.91 1.70 -2.25
CA ALA A 346 -44.26 1.31 -3.49
C ALA A 346 -43.51 -0.03 -3.31
N ALA A 347 -43.37 -0.80 -4.39
CA ALA A 347 -42.68 -2.10 -4.35
C ALA A 347 -41.22 -1.93 -3.91
N VAL A 348 -40.79 -2.73 -2.93
CA VAL A 348 -39.41 -2.71 -2.42
C VAL A 348 -38.50 -3.42 -3.41
N ASN A 349 -37.52 -2.69 -3.97
CA ASN A 349 -36.49 -3.27 -4.82
C ASN A 349 -35.30 -3.71 -3.96
N THR A 350 -34.89 -4.97 -4.08
CA THR A 350 -33.77 -5.53 -3.32
C THR A 350 -32.56 -5.75 -4.23
N GLN A 351 -31.42 -5.15 -3.87
CA GLN A 351 -30.14 -5.34 -4.54
C GLN A 351 -29.09 -5.85 -3.55
N ILE A 352 -28.34 -6.88 -3.94
CA ILE A 352 -27.18 -7.35 -3.17
C ILE A 352 -25.92 -6.74 -3.78
N SER A 353 -25.14 -6.04 -2.95
CA SER A 353 -23.86 -5.44 -3.31
C SER A 353 -22.73 -5.98 -2.44
N LYS A 354 -21.50 -5.90 -2.93
CA LYS A 354 -20.29 -6.29 -2.18
C LYS A 354 -19.57 -5.02 -1.74
N PHE A 355 -18.97 -5.06 -0.56
CA PHE A 355 -18.19 -3.95 -0.03
C PHE A 355 -16.84 -4.43 0.46
N LEU A 356 -15.86 -3.52 0.45
CA LEU A 356 -14.59 -3.68 1.17
C LEU A 356 -14.53 -2.75 2.39
N VAL A 357 -15.18 -1.60 2.31
CA VAL A 357 -15.22 -0.57 3.36
C VAL A 357 -16.68 -0.19 3.62
N LEU A 358 -17.08 -0.14 4.89
CA LEU A 358 -18.39 0.36 5.32
C LEU A 358 -18.25 1.83 5.73
N THR A 359 -19.06 2.69 5.13
CA THR A 359 -19.06 4.13 5.42
C THR A 359 -20.11 4.46 6.46
N LEU A 360 -19.64 4.91 7.62
CA LEU A 360 -20.43 5.36 8.76
C LEU A 360 -20.67 6.86 8.65
N ASP A 361 -21.93 7.24 8.61
CA ASP A 361 -22.31 8.65 8.55
C ASP A 361 -22.38 9.21 9.98
N LEU A 362 -21.71 10.34 10.20
CA LEU A 362 -21.83 11.11 11.44
C LEU A 362 -23.11 11.95 11.39
N PRO A 363 -23.78 12.17 12.53
CA PRO A 363 -24.84 13.16 12.58
C PRO A 363 -24.28 14.55 12.26
N ALA A 364 -25.14 15.41 11.71
CA ALA A 364 -24.76 16.79 11.43
C ALA A 364 -24.23 17.46 12.71
N ALA A 365 -23.10 18.15 12.60
CA ALA A 365 -22.59 18.91 13.72
C ALA A 365 -23.64 19.97 14.12
N PRO A 366 -23.90 20.19 15.41
CA PRO A 366 -24.82 21.22 15.84
C PRO A 366 -24.33 22.58 15.32
N LEU A 367 -25.19 23.25 14.54
CA LEU A 367 -24.86 24.53 13.89
C LEU A 367 -24.68 25.67 14.90
N PHE A 368 -25.25 25.52 16.10
CA PHE A 368 -25.21 26.50 17.17
C PHE A 368 -24.39 25.95 18.32
N GLN A 369 -23.41 26.74 18.78
CA GLN A 369 -22.73 26.50 20.03
C GLN A 369 -23.70 26.89 21.15
N ASP A 370 -24.04 25.97 22.02
CA ASP A 370 -24.88 26.29 23.17
C ASP A 370 -24.24 27.42 23.99
N ALA A 371 -25.03 28.44 24.36
CA ALA A 371 -24.54 29.62 25.07
C ALA A 371 -23.89 29.29 26.44
N VAL A 372 -24.18 28.09 26.96
CA VAL A 372 -23.67 27.55 28.22
C VAL A 372 -22.40 26.69 28.01
N GLU A 373 -22.18 26.18 26.80
CA GLU A 373 -21.18 25.14 26.50
C GLU A 373 -20.34 25.51 25.26
N LYS A 374 -19.58 26.60 25.36
CA LYS A 374 -18.72 27.13 24.27
C LYS A 374 -17.67 26.14 23.71
N ASN A 375 -17.46 24.96 24.31
CA ASN A 375 -16.35 24.06 24.00
C ASN A 375 -16.71 22.56 23.91
N ILE A 376 -17.99 22.17 23.91
CA ILE A 376 -18.30 20.73 23.89
C ILE A 376 -18.21 20.19 22.46
N ILE A 377 -17.18 19.39 22.22
CA ILE A 377 -17.08 18.59 21.00
C ILE A 377 -18.19 17.52 21.05
N PRO A 378 -19.09 17.45 20.07
CA PRO A 378 -20.19 16.50 20.08
C PRO A 378 -19.66 15.06 20.11
N GLN A 379 -20.36 14.17 20.81
CA GLN A 379 -19.96 12.76 20.96
C GLN A 379 -21.09 11.83 20.51
N VAL A 380 -20.73 10.76 19.81
CA VAL A 380 -21.68 9.77 19.29
C VAL A 380 -21.12 8.36 19.45
N PRO A 381 -21.86 7.42 20.04
CA PRO A 381 -21.48 6.01 20.06
C PRO A 381 -21.39 5.39 18.67
N LEU A 382 -20.38 4.56 18.42
CA LEU A 382 -20.19 3.81 17.17
C LEU A 382 -21.40 2.94 16.81
N VAL A 383 -22.06 2.36 17.81
CA VAL A 383 -23.28 1.54 17.61
C VAL A 383 -24.42 2.34 16.97
N ASN A 384 -24.49 3.65 17.19
CA ASN A 384 -25.50 4.51 16.60
C ASN A 384 -25.22 4.77 15.12
N THR A 385 -23.96 4.94 14.72
CA THR A 385 -23.59 5.11 13.31
C THR A 385 -23.70 3.78 12.54
N LEU A 386 -23.42 2.64 13.20
CA LEU A 386 -23.64 1.30 12.66
C LEU A 386 -25.10 0.94 12.47
N SER A 387 -26.03 1.59 13.19
CA SER A 387 -27.47 1.37 13.01
C SER A 387 -27.95 1.72 11.60
N LYS A 388 -27.14 2.39 10.78
CA LYS A 388 -27.34 2.49 9.33
C LYS A 388 -27.54 1.13 8.65
N TYR A 389 -26.91 0.07 9.17
CA TYR A 389 -26.86 -1.26 8.58
C TYR A 389 -27.77 -2.28 9.29
N ASP A 390 -28.70 -1.84 10.14
CA ASP A 390 -29.63 -2.72 10.86
C ASP A 390 -30.79 -3.23 9.99
N GLY A 391 -30.97 -2.71 8.77
CA GLY A 391 -32.10 -3.03 7.88
C GLY A 391 -33.45 -2.49 8.34
N ILE A 392 -33.49 -1.69 9.41
CA ILE A 392 -34.70 -1.08 9.97
C ILE A 392 -34.72 0.40 9.61
N ARG A 393 -33.63 1.13 9.89
CA ARG A 393 -33.57 2.58 9.72
C ARG A 393 -33.44 2.95 8.24
N PRO A 394 -34.42 3.68 7.66
CA PRO A 394 -34.31 4.16 6.29
C PRO A 394 -33.36 5.37 6.23
N GLN A 395 -32.51 5.40 5.22
CA GLN A 395 -31.81 6.60 4.77
C GLN A 395 -32.56 7.20 3.59
N GLU A 396 -32.82 8.50 3.64
CA GLU A 396 -33.43 9.22 2.53
C GLU A 396 -32.37 9.55 1.48
N LYS A 397 -32.58 9.06 0.26
CA LYS A 397 -31.70 9.31 -0.87
C LYS A 397 -32.52 9.81 -2.05
N MET A 398 -32.54 11.13 -2.22
CA MET A 398 -33.37 11.81 -3.23
C MET A 398 -34.86 11.44 -3.13
N ARG A 399 -35.34 10.51 -3.97
CA ARG A 399 -36.74 10.06 -4.03
C ARG A 399 -36.98 8.72 -3.34
N ASP A 400 -35.91 8.04 -2.93
CA ASP A 400 -35.98 6.69 -2.38
C ASP A 400 -35.68 6.69 -0.88
N ARG A 401 -36.40 5.84 -0.14
CA ARG A 401 -36.02 5.36 1.19
C ARG A 401 -35.21 4.09 1.02
N VAL A 402 -33.96 4.12 1.48
CA VAL A 402 -33.02 3.00 1.33
C VAL A 402 -32.70 2.42 2.70
N ARG A 403 -32.88 1.11 2.87
CA ARG A 403 -32.45 0.35 4.05
C ARG A 403 -31.25 -0.51 3.68
N TYR A 404 -30.29 -0.59 4.59
CA TYR A 404 -29.07 -1.37 4.40
C TYR A 404 -29.02 -2.48 5.45
N ARG A 405 -28.69 -3.71 5.05
CA ARG A 405 -28.50 -4.82 5.98
C ARG A 405 -27.30 -5.69 5.59
N LEU A 406 -26.44 -6.03 6.53
CA LEU A 406 -25.29 -6.89 6.25
C LEU A 406 -25.75 -8.34 6.07
N LEU A 407 -25.03 -9.10 5.25
CA LEU A 407 -25.31 -10.51 4.97
C LEU A 407 -24.15 -11.40 5.41
N HIS A 408 -24.47 -12.62 5.83
CA HIS A 408 -23.48 -13.67 6.05
C HIS A 408 -22.87 -14.18 4.72
N PRO A 409 -21.60 -14.64 4.73
CA PRO A 409 -20.65 -14.57 5.84
C PRO A 409 -20.06 -13.16 5.98
N LEU A 410 -19.90 -12.69 7.23
CA LEU A 410 -19.11 -11.48 7.48
C LEU A 410 -17.62 -11.73 7.25
N PRO A 411 -16.89 -10.74 6.69
CA PRO A 411 -15.47 -10.88 6.42
C PRO A 411 -14.65 -11.04 7.71
N PRO A 412 -13.51 -11.74 7.68
CA PRO A 412 -12.60 -11.82 8.82
C PRO A 412 -12.16 -10.47 9.36
N CYS A 413 -12.03 -9.46 8.50
CA CYS A 413 -11.73 -8.09 8.90
C CYS A 413 -12.75 -7.10 8.29
N LEU A 414 -13.27 -6.19 9.12
CA LEU A 414 -14.14 -5.10 8.70
C LEU A 414 -13.36 -3.78 8.69
N LEU A 415 -13.57 -2.99 7.64
CA LEU A 415 -13.03 -1.64 7.51
C LEU A 415 -14.19 -0.64 7.67
N PHE A 416 -14.10 0.23 8.68
CA PHE A 416 -15.07 1.30 8.88
C PHE A 416 -14.44 2.63 8.49
N ASN A 417 -15.07 3.34 7.57
CA ASN A 417 -14.77 4.74 7.26
C ASN A 417 -15.78 5.63 7.97
N ILE A 418 -15.33 6.45 8.92
CA ILE A 418 -16.14 7.46 9.58
C ILE A 418 -16.09 8.73 8.71
N LYS A 419 -17.19 9.02 8.02
CA LYS A 419 -17.25 10.11 7.03
C LYS A 419 -17.23 11.48 7.71
N ARG A 420 -16.03 12.07 7.82
CA ARG A 420 -15.80 13.39 8.43
C ARG A 420 -15.84 14.55 7.46
N PHE A 421 -15.51 14.32 6.19
CA PHE A 421 -15.40 15.38 5.19
C PHE A 421 -16.57 15.32 4.22
N SER A 422 -17.21 16.46 4.04
CA SER A 422 -18.24 16.67 3.02
C SER A 422 -17.94 17.92 2.22
N LYS A 423 -17.98 17.82 0.89
CA LYS A 423 -17.86 18.98 0.01
C LYS A 423 -19.23 19.62 -0.16
N ASN A 424 -19.40 20.83 0.37
CA ASN A 424 -20.53 21.69 0.01
C ASN A 424 -20.17 22.46 -1.29
N LYS A 425 -21.14 23.14 -1.91
CA LYS A 425 -20.94 23.93 -3.15
C LYS A 425 -19.82 24.97 -3.03
N PHE A 426 -19.47 25.40 -1.82
CA PHE A 426 -18.53 26.49 -1.57
C PHE A 426 -17.27 26.06 -0.82
N VAL A 427 -17.37 25.15 0.15
CA VAL A 427 -16.25 24.78 1.04
C VAL A 427 -16.33 23.29 1.43
N SER A 428 -15.18 22.67 1.69
CA SER A 428 -15.11 21.37 2.34
C SER A 428 -15.37 21.53 3.84
N GLU A 429 -16.44 20.94 4.34
CA GLU A 429 -16.83 20.96 5.74
C GLU A 429 -16.25 19.73 6.47
N ARG A 430 -15.72 19.96 7.67
CA ARG A 430 -15.19 18.93 8.58
C ARG A 430 -16.16 18.72 9.72
N ASN A 431 -16.49 17.47 10.01
CA ASN A 431 -17.28 17.09 11.19
C ASN A 431 -16.35 16.65 12.35
N PRO A 432 -16.22 17.47 13.41
CA PRO A 432 -15.33 17.18 14.54
C PRO A 432 -15.92 16.21 15.56
N THR A 433 -17.12 15.65 15.33
CA THR A 433 -17.80 14.74 16.27
C THR A 433 -16.90 13.57 16.68
N ILE A 434 -16.72 13.39 17.98
CA ILE A 434 -15.96 12.27 18.55
C ILE A 434 -16.84 11.03 18.52
N VAL A 435 -16.29 9.94 18.00
CA VAL A 435 -16.98 8.64 17.99
C VAL A 435 -16.48 7.83 19.16
N THR A 436 -17.36 7.48 20.09
CA THR A 436 -17.03 6.59 21.21
C THR A 436 -17.21 5.13 20.79
N PHE A 437 -16.20 4.30 21.02
CA PHE A 437 -16.22 2.89 20.62
C PHE A 437 -15.54 1.99 21.65
N PRO A 438 -15.99 0.74 21.80
CA PRO A 438 -15.26 -0.24 22.60
C PRO A 438 -13.97 -0.63 21.88
N VAL A 439 -12.90 -0.92 22.62
CA VAL A 439 -11.64 -1.39 22.01
C VAL A 439 -11.69 -2.88 21.66
N THR A 440 -12.48 -3.64 22.43
CA THR A 440 -12.69 -5.08 22.24
C THR A 440 -14.18 -5.40 22.31
N SER A 441 -14.57 -6.52 21.72
CA SER A 441 -15.92 -7.07 21.82
C SER A 441 -17.02 -6.14 21.27
N LEU A 442 -16.86 -5.66 20.03
CA LEU A 442 -17.96 -5.07 19.26
C LEU A 442 -18.85 -6.19 18.71
N ASP A 443 -20.13 -6.19 19.08
CA ASP A 443 -21.10 -7.15 18.52
C ASP A 443 -21.65 -6.67 17.18
N MET A 444 -21.42 -7.45 16.13
CA MET A 444 -21.98 -7.19 14.81
C MET A 444 -23.29 -7.94 14.54
N SER A 445 -23.73 -8.85 15.41
CA SER A 445 -24.94 -9.65 15.23
C SER A 445 -26.22 -8.84 14.93
N PRO A 446 -26.46 -7.65 15.53
CA PRO A 446 -27.71 -6.91 15.29
C PRO A 446 -27.84 -6.37 13.86
N TYR A 447 -26.71 -6.19 13.18
CA TYR A 447 -26.64 -5.56 11.85
C TYR A 447 -26.64 -6.59 10.70
N VAL A 448 -26.62 -7.88 11.01
CA VAL A 448 -26.55 -8.97 10.03
C VAL A 448 -27.89 -9.67 9.91
N GLU A 449 -28.32 -10.00 8.68
CA GLU A 449 -29.47 -10.87 8.44
C GLU A 449 -29.22 -12.28 9.01
N PRO A 450 -30.06 -12.80 9.93
CA PRO A 450 -29.83 -14.10 10.53
C PRO A 450 -29.79 -15.22 9.48
N ASN A 451 -28.71 -16.01 9.48
CA ASN A 451 -28.58 -17.18 8.62
C ASN A 451 -28.17 -18.42 9.43
N PRO A 452 -29.14 -19.26 9.88
CA PRO A 452 -28.86 -20.44 10.71
C PRO A 452 -27.89 -21.45 10.09
N LYS A 453 -27.70 -21.44 8.76
CA LYS A 453 -26.75 -22.33 8.08
C LYS A 453 -25.29 -21.94 8.30
N GLU A 454 -25.02 -20.66 8.54
CA GLU A 454 -23.66 -20.14 8.69
C GLU A 454 -23.33 -19.71 10.12
N TYR A 455 -24.34 -19.27 10.89
CA TYR A 455 -24.14 -18.83 12.25
C TYR A 455 -25.41 -19.03 13.10
N PRO A 456 -25.30 -19.49 14.36
CA PRO A 456 -26.44 -19.66 15.24
C PRO A 456 -27.22 -18.34 15.45
N PRO A 457 -28.55 -18.31 15.26
CA PRO A 457 -29.34 -17.12 15.52
C PRO A 457 -29.26 -16.72 17.01
N GLY A 458 -29.00 -15.45 17.28
CA GLY A 458 -28.96 -14.90 18.63
C GLY A 458 -27.61 -15.02 19.35
N GLU A 459 -26.60 -15.64 18.75
CA GLU A 459 -25.23 -15.54 19.25
C GLU A 459 -24.55 -14.23 18.80
N PRO A 460 -23.71 -13.59 19.65
CA PRO A 460 -23.02 -12.36 19.30
C PRO A 460 -21.83 -12.63 18.37
N ILE A 461 -21.65 -11.79 17.35
CA ILE A 461 -20.53 -11.88 16.42
C ILE A 461 -19.47 -10.84 16.83
N TRP A 462 -18.50 -11.27 17.64
CA TRP A 462 -17.51 -10.36 18.21
C TRP A 462 -16.40 -9.96 17.22
N TYR A 463 -16.14 -8.65 17.20
CA TYR A 463 -14.98 -8.03 16.55
C TYR A 463 -14.14 -7.25 17.56
N ASP A 464 -12.82 -7.29 17.40
CA ASP A 464 -11.85 -6.56 18.20
C ASP A 464 -11.13 -5.53 17.32
N LEU A 465 -10.89 -4.32 17.86
CA LEU A 465 -10.19 -3.26 17.14
C LEU A 465 -8.70 -3.61 17.01
N VAL A 466 -8.16 -3.49 15.80
CA VAL A 466 -6.75 -3.79 15.49
C VAL A 466 -5.99 -2.52 15.12
N ALA A 467 -6.61 -1.63 14.35
CA ALA A 467 -6.02 -0.36 13.93
C ALA A 467 -7.06 0.75 13.88
N ASN A 468 -6.65 1.97 14.22
CA ASN A 468 -7.46 3.18 14.13
C ASN A 468 -6.63 4.31 13.54
N ILE A 469 -6.97 4.76 12.33
CA ILE A 469 -6.39 5.93 11.70
C ILE A 469 -7.18 7.15 12.17
N THR A 470 -6.46 8.16 12.66
CA THR A 470 -7.04 9.39 13.20
C THR A 470 -6.62 10.60 12.38
N HIS A 471 -7.52 11.56 12.27
CA HIS A 471 -7.26 12.87 11.71
C HIS A 471 -6.92 13.86 12.82
N GLU A 472 -5.95 14.74 12.58
CA GLU A 472 -5.70 15.90 13.43
C GLU A 472 -5.52 17.14 12.55
N ALA A 473 -6.30 18.19 12.82
CA ALA A 473 -6.13 19.49 12.18
C ALA A 473 -5.17 20.34 13.01
N VAL A 474 -3.96 20.54 12.50
CA VAL A 474 -2.97 21.40 13.13
C VAL A 474 -3.08 22.78 12.53
N LYS A 475 -3.45 23.76 13.36
CA LYS A 475 -3.41 25.17 12.97
C LYS A 475 -1.96 25.62 12.87
N GLN A 476 -1.51 25.94 11.66
CA GLN A 476 -0.22 26.58 11.49
C GLN A 476 -0.43 28.08 11.67
N LYS A 477 0.20 28.65 12.71
CA LYS A 477 0.34 30.10 12.79
C LYS A 477 1.30 30.50 11.69
N ASP A 478 0.75 30.93 10.56
CA ASP A 478 1.50 31.60 9.52
C ASP A 478 1.31 33.11 9.71
N ASP A 479 2.41 33.87 9.71
CA ASP A 479 2.38 35.34 9.83
C ASP A 479 2.00 36.00 8.48
N SER A 480 1.54 35.21 7.51
CA SER A 480 1.12 35.64 6.18
C SER A 480 -0.33 36.16 6.17
N VAL A 481 -0.60 37.11 5.27
CA VAL A 481 -1.89 37.83 5.16
C VAL A 481 -3.02 36.93 4.62
N GLU A 482 -2.72 35.68 4.24
CA GLU A 482 -3.63 34.74 3.57
C GLU A 482 -4.50 33.88 4.52
N GLY A 483 -4.45 34.15 5.82
CA GLY A 483 -5.31 33.50 6.82
C GLY A 483 -4.76 32.16 7.33
N GLU A 484 -5.27 31.73 8.49
CA GLU A 484 -4.87 30.48 9.16
C GLU A 484 -5.13 29.27 8.24
N GLN A 485 -4.08 28.65 7.68
CA GLN A 485 -4.21 27.39 6.95
C GLN A 485 -4.17 26.21 7.94
N GLU A 486 -5.21 25.36 7.93
CA GLU A 486 -5.23 24.11 8.68
C GLU A 486 -4.45 23.03 7.91
N ARG A 487 -3.35 22.54 8.49
CA ARG A 487 -2.64 21.37 7.97
C ARG A 487 -3.29 20.11 8.52
N LYS A 488 -3.67 19.20 7.63
CA LYS A 488 -4.17 17.87 8.01
C LYS A 488 -2.99 16.98 8.34
N VAL A 489 -3.08 16.28 9.47
CA VAL A 489 -2.07 15.31 9.92
C VAL A 489 -2.77 13.99 10.16
N TRP A 490 -2.22 12.93 9.56
CA TRP A 490 -2.71 11.57 9.74
C TRP A 490 -1.84 10.79 10.72
N LYS A 491 -2.46 10.11 11.68
CA LYS A 491 -1.79 9.19 12.61
C LYS A 491 -2.51 7.84 12.61
N VAL A 492 -1.81 6.80 13.01
CA VAL A 492 -2.39 5.46 13.16
C VAL A 492 -2.11 4.91 14.55
N GLN A 493 -3.15 4.45 15.22
CA GLN A 493 -3.07 3.70 16.47
C GLN A 493 -3.18 2.21 16.15
N LEU A 494 -2.24 1.41 16.64
CA LEU A 494 -2.11 -0.01 16.35
C LEU A 494 -2.06 -0.84 17.61
N LYS A 495 -2.71 -2.00 17.60
CA LYS A 495 -2.69 -2.96 18.72
C LYS A 495 -1.53 -3.95 18.58
N ASP A 496 -0.68 -4.03 19.61
CA ASP A 496 0.24 -5.15 19.80
C ASP A 496 -0.46 -6.29 20.51
N ARG A 497 -0.69 -7.39 19.77
CA ARG A 497 -1.36 -8.59 20.30
C ARG A 497 -0.52 -9.35 21.32
N SER A 498 0.80 -9.27 21.20
CA SER A 498 1.72 -9.99 22.06
C SER A 498 1.82 -9.37 23.46
N ARG A 499 1.61 -8.06 23.56
CA ARG A 499 1.66 -7.27 24.80
C ARG A 499 0.30 -6.79 25.30
N ASP A 500 -0.72 -6.86 24.46
CA ASP A 500 -2.04 -6.22 24.67
C ASP A 500 -1.92 -4.70 24.92
N GLU A 501 -0.97 -4.06 24.24
CA GLU A 501 -0.69 -2.62 24.32
C GLU A 501 -1.04 -1.91 23.00
N TRP A 502 -1.19 -0.59 23.05
CA TRP A 502 -1.44 0.26 21.88
C TRP A 502 -0.27 1.19 21.60
N TYR A 503 -0.01 1.41 20.32
CA TYR A 503 1.05 2.31 19.86
C TYR A 503 0.48 3.27 18.81
N GLY A 504 0.69 4.57 19.03
CA GLY A 504 0.43 5.62 18.07
C GLY A 504 1.66 5.84 17.19
N ILE A 505 1.47 5.84 15.87
CA ILE A 505 2.52 6.10 14.89
C ILE A 505 2.13 7.32 14.05
N GLN A 506 3.03 8.29 14.02
CA GLN A 506 2.98 9.45 13.15
C GLN A 506 4.33 9.57 12.44
N ASP A 507 4.38 9.13 11.19
CA ASP A 507 5.61 9.07 10.41
C ASP A 507 6.75 8.38 11.19
N LEU A 508 7.80 9.10 11.58
CA LEU A 508 8.95 8.57 12.32
C LEU A 508 8.70 8.43 13.83
N PHE A 509 7.66 9.08 14.35
CA PHE A 509 7.35 9.09 15.78
C PHE A 509 6.47 7.88 16.13
N VAL A 510 6.91 7.12 17.12
CA VAL A 510 6.19 5.98 17.68
C VAL A 510 6.04 6.22 19.18
N GLU A 511 4.81 6.28 19.66
CA GLU A 511 4.47 6.52 21.06
C GLU A 511 3.53 5.45 21.60
N ARG A 512 3.63 5.14 22.90
CA ARG A 512 2.69 4.21 23.53
C ARG A 512 1.39 4.96 23.86
N GLU A 513 0.26 4.37 23.51
CA GLU A 513 -1.08 4.90 23.78
C GLU A 513 -1.85 4.02 24.76
N ARG A 514 -2.80 4.62 25.49
CA ARG A 514 -3.70 3.89 26.38
C ARG A 514 -4.97 3.52 25.61
N ALA A 515 -5.44 2.29 25.81
CA ALA A 515 -6.66 1.80 25.15
C ALA A 515 -7.88 2.70 25.43
N GLU A 516 -7.98 3.21 26.66
CA GLU A 516 -9.05 4.08 27.14
C GLU A 516 -9.08 5.45 26.46
N THR A 517 -7.97 5.90 25.87
CA THR A 517 -7.88 7.23 25.25
C THR A 517 -7.97 7.18 23.73
N LEU A 518 -8.11 6.00 23.11
CA LEU A 518 -8.10 5.88 21.65
C LEU A 518 -9.24 6.65 21.00
N PHE A 519 -10.42 6.64 21.63
CA PHE A 519 -11.61 7.31 21.11
C PHE A 519 -11.56 8.83 21.23
N THR A 520 -10.63 9.42 21.99
CA THR A 520 -10.57 10.89 22.17
C THR A 520 -10.08 11.61 20.91
N LYS A 521 -9.40 10.90 20.01
CA LYS A 521 -8.93 11.43 18.72
C LYS A 521 -10.03 11.31 17.66
N GLU A 522 -9.99 12.16 16.62
CA GLU A 522 -10.93 12.11 15.50
C GLU A 522 -10.69 10.85 14.63
N SER A 523 -11.25 9.70 15.04
CA SER A 523 -11.17 8.43 14.31
C SER A 523 -11.76 8.55 12.91
N TYR A 524 -10.99 8.17 11.88
CA TYR A 524 -11.34 8.31 10.47
C TYR A 524 -11.50 6.97 9.77
N LEU A 525 -10.54 6.05 9.93
CA LEU A 525 -10.64 4.68 9.43
C LEU A 525 -10.32 3.69 10.55
N GLN A 526 -11.19 2.71 10.77
CA GLN A 526 -10.96 1.65 11.74
C GLN A 526 -10.84 0.28 11.05
N VAL A 527 -9.99 -0.57 11.60
CA VAL A 527 -9.83 -1.97 11.20
C VAL A 527 -10.21 -2.87 12.36
N TRP A 528 -11.21 -3.70 12.14
CA TRP A 528 -11.78 -4.61 13.13
C TRP A 528 -11.58 -6.05 12.69
N GLU A 529 -11.10 -6.93 13.56
CA GLU A 529 -10.93 -8.35 13.25
C GLU A 529 -11.93 -9.21 14.04
N ARG A 530 -12.51 -10.20 13.36
CA ARG A 530 -13.43 -11.17 13.95
C ARG A 530 -12.68 -12.11 14.90
N ARG A 531 -13.20 -12.31 16.10
CA ARG A 531 -12.63 -13.26 17.07
C ARG A 531 -12.80 -14.70 16.58
N LYS A 532 -11.71 -15.49 16.57
CA LYS A 532 -11.73 -16.92 16.22
C LYS A 532 -12.13 -17.74 17.46
N GLY A 533 -13.12 -18.63 17.35
CA GLY A 533 -13.45 -19.60 18.41
C GLY A 533 -14.87 -19.59 18.99
N GLN A 534 -15.85 -18.95 18.35
CA GLN A 534 -17.28 -19.16 18.65
C GLN A 534 -17.91 -20.12 17.64
N PRO A 535 -18.89 -20.95 18.05
CA PRO A 535 -19.35 -22.09 17.28
C PRO A 535 -20.00 -21.62 15.97
N GLY A 536 -19.49 -22.09 14.83
CA GLY A 536 -20.04 -21.77 13.51
C GLY A 536 -19.09 -21.99 12.35
N VAL A 537 -17.77 -22.08 12.58
CA VAL A 537 -16.80 -22.35 11.50
C VAL A 537 -15.90 -23.53 11.84
N ALA A 538 -16.52 -24.70 11.92
CA ALA A 538 -15.84 -25.98 11.71
C ALA A 538 -16.68 -26.78 10.70
N GLY A 539 -16.66 -26.32 9.44
CA GLY A 539 -17.15 -27.12 8.33
C GLY A 539 -16.28 -28.37 8.18
N ASN A 540 -16.86 -29.51 8.55
CA ASN A 540 -16.48 -30.88 8.23
C ASN A 540 -15.30 -31.06 7.25
N ALA A 541 -14.15 -31.49 7.79
CA ALA A 541 -13.24 -32.36 7.09
C ALA A 541 -12.88 -33.52 8.01
N ASN A 542 -13.27 -34.74 7.57
CA ASN A 542 -12.96 -36.05 8.13
C ASN A 542 -13.84 -36.62 9.25
N GLY A 543 -15.11 -36.84 8.91
CA GLY A 543 -15.81 -38.04 9.37
C GLY A 543 -15.55 -39.20 8.39
N LYS A 544 -14.54 -40.04 8.66
CA LYS A 544 -14.49 -41.41 8.12
C LYS A 544 -14.57 -42.38 9.29
N GLY A 545 -15.78 -42.87 9.54
CA GLY A 545 -15.98 -44.13 10.21
C GLY A 545 -15.74 -45.29 9.25
N LYS A 546 -15.06 -46.33 9.75
CA LYS A 546 -15.15 -47.77 9.44
C LYS A 546 -13.95 -48.44 10.12
N ALA A 547 -14.02 -49.58 10.78
CA ALA A 547 -15.07 -50.42 11.34
C ALA A 547 -14.30 -51.45 12.20
N LYS A 548 -14.93 -51.96 13.26
CA LYS A 548 -14.44 -53.17 13.95
C LYS A 548 -14.44 -54.35 12.96
N ALA A 549 -13.35 -55.11 12.93
CA ALA A 549 -13.31 -56.56 12.83
C ALA A 549 -12.03 -57.01 13.55
#